data_AF-A0A8T3NPQ6-F1
#
_entry.id   AF-A0A8T3NPQ6-F1
#
_cell.length_a   1.000
_cell.length_b   1.000
_cell.length_c   1.000
_cell.angle_alpha   90.00
_cell.angle_beta   90.00
_cell.angle_gamma   90.00
#
_symmetry.space_group_name_H-M   'P 1'
#
loop_
_entity.id
_entity.type
_entity.pdbx_description
1 polymer ?
#
loop_
_entity_poly.entity_id
_entity_poly.type
_entity_poly.pdbx_seq_one_letter_code
_entity_poly.pdbx_strand_id
1 'polypeptide(L)'
;MEGTSLAESTIENPIINSPFVEPAQHFLMTADGKVTGEIAPRRRPSEFFVPVAQPRKRSAQLSMDQFGGPTRQQPNEIVNEIRQAVGRWRLQDYPHITSVTRNLLAHWTNEEGERRLFFCQIEAAQTAIYLTEAAEKMGDVKALNVIRDENATHNAGLPRVAFKMATGSGKTVLMAMLIAWQALNKQANPQDKRFSDRFLVVTPGITIRDRLRVLYPNDPGNYYQAMDIVTPEQL
;
A
#
# COMPACT_ATOMS: atom_id res chain seq x y z
N MET A 1 -11.72 -33.41 30.36
CA MET A 1 -10.28 -33.41 30.03
C MET A 1 -9.96 -32.06 29.43
N GLU A 2 -8.87 -31.48 29.89
CA GLU A 2 -8.59 -30.06 30.04
C GLU A 2 -8.68 -29.24 28.75
N GLY A 3 -9.36 -28.09 28.85
CA GLY A 3 -9.24 -27.01 27.90
C GLY A 3 -7.89 -26.34 28.11
N THR A 4 -6.97 -26.57 27.18
CA THR A 4 -5.69 -25.88 27.13
C THR A 4 -5.96 -24.38 26.94
N SER A 5 -5.83 -23.62 28.02
CA SER A 5 -5.68 -22.17 27.96
C SER A 5 -4.46 -21.90 27.08
N LEU A 6 -4.68 -21.41 25.85
CA LEU A 6 -3.63 -20.82 25.03
C LEU A 6 -3.04 -19.66 25.83
N ALA A 7 -1.95 -19.94 26.53
CA ALA A 7 -1.18 -18.92 27.23
C ALA A 7 -0.82 -17.83 26.20
N GLU A 8 -0.99 -16.57 26.57
CA GLU A 8 -0.44 -15.45 25.81
C GLU A 8 1.07 -15.70 25.67
N SER A 9 1.49 -16.18 24.50
CA SER A 9 2.88 -16.42 24.21
C SER A 9 3.57 -15.07 24.09
N THR A 10 4.42 -14.71 25.05
CA THR A 10 5.23 -13.51 25.00
C THR A 10 6.13 -13.56 23.76
N ILE A 11 5.92 -12.65 22.80
CA ILE A 11 6.74 -12.55 21.60
C ILE A 11 8.00 -11.74 21.97
N GLU A 12 9.15 -12.42 22.09
CA GLU A 12 10.41 -11.76 22.42
C GLU A 12 10.89 -10.80 21.33
N ASN A 13 10.78 -11.19 20.06
CA ASN A 13 11.11 -10.35 18.92
C ASN A 13 9.90 -10.22 17.96
N PRO A 14 9.19 -9.10 17.96
CA PRO A 14 8.06 -8.88 17.06
C PRO A 14 8.46 -8.58 15.60
N ILE A 15 9.75 -8.31 15.34
CA ILE A 15 10.25 -7.94 14.01
C ILE A 15 10.93 -9.16 13.36
N ILE A 16 10.19 -9.83 12.48
CA ILE A 16 10.63 -11.07 11.81
C ILE A 16 10.84 -10.93 10.30
N ASN A 17 10.77 -9.71 9.75
CA ASN A 17 11.04 -9.45 8.33
C ASN A 17 11.92 -8.21 8.18
N SER A 18 12.74 -8.19 7.12
CA SER A 18 13.42 -6.97 6.69
C SER A 18 12.43 -5.98 6.06
N PRO A 19 12.59 -4.66 6.28
CA PRO A 19 11.72 -3.66 5.67
C PRO A 19 12.01 -3.43 4.18
N PHE A 20 13.10 -3.97 3.65
CA PHE A 20 13.59 -3.70 2.30
C PHE A 20 13.28 -4.80 1.28
N VAL A 21 12.87 -5.98 1.72
CA VAL A 21 12.49 -7.10 0.85
C VAL A 21 11.04 -7.49 1.08
N GLU A 22 10.48 -8.27 0.16
CA GLU A 22 9.12 -8.77 0.31
C GLU A 22 8.98 -9.63 1.59
N PRO A 23 7.99 -9.36 2.47
CA PRO A 23 7.84 -10.13 3.71
C PRO A 23 7.60 -11.61 3.42
N ALA A 24 8.44 -12.48 3.97
CA ALA A 24 8.40 -13.92 3.76
C ALA A 24 7.67 -14.66 4.87
N GLN A 25 7.41 -14.02 6.01
CA GLN A 25 6.85 -14.68 7.19
C GLN A 25 5.88 -13.77 7.94
N HIS A 26 4.95 -14.34 8.70
CA HIS A 26 4.10 -13.59 9.62
C HIS A 26 3.67 -14.44 10.81
N PHE A 27 3.42 -13.79 11.94
CA PHE A 27 2.76 -14.45 13.07
C PHE A 27 1.30 -14.75 12.74
N LEU A 28 0.87 -15.97 13.06
CA LEU A 28 -0.52 -16.38 12.96
C LEU A 28 -1.39 -15.62 13.95
N MET A 29 -2.64 -15.44 13.57
CA MET A 29 -3.66 -14.76 14.36
C MET A 29 -4.82 -15.71 14.60
N THR A 30 -5.30 -15.74 15.84
CA THR A 30 -6.56 -16.39 16.21
C THR A 30 -7.75 -15.78 15.47
N ALA A 31 -8.89 -16.48 15.50
CA ALA A 31 -10.14 -15.98 14.93
C ALA A 31 -10.54 -14.60 15.46
N ASP A 32 -10.21 -14.32 16.72
CA ASP A 32 -10.48 -13.05 17.42
C ASP A 32 -9.38 -11.97 17.20
N GLY A 33 -8.44 -12.22 16.29
CA GLY A 33 -7.40 -11.26 15.91
C GLY A 33 -6.19 -11.18 16.85
N LYS A 34 -6.13 -12.00 17.90
CA LYS A 34 -4.96 -12.09 18.78
C LYS A 34 -3.82 -12.86 18.12
N VAL A 35 -2.59 -12.38 18.26
CA VAL A 35 -1.38 -13.02 17.72
C VAL A 35 -0.99 -14.24 18.56
N THR A 36 -0.68 -15.38 17.94
CA THR A 36 -0.45 -16.67 18.63
C THR A 36 1.01 -17.02 18.87
N GLY A 37 1.96 -16.17 18.47
CA GLY A 37 3.41 -16.43 18.52
C GLY A 37 3.91 -17.46 17.50
N GLU A 38 3.03 -18.27 16.91
CA GLU A 38 3.34 -19.20 15.82
C GLU A 38 3.60 -18.44 14.52
N ILE A 39 4.60 -18.85 13.74
CA ILE A 39 5.01 -18.20 12.49
C ILE A 39 4.65 -19.06 11.29
N ALA A 40 3.99 -18.47 10.30
CA ALA A 40 3.78 -19.08 9.00
C ALA A 40 4.83 -18.58 7.98
N PRO A 41 5.44 -19.47 7.17
CA PRO A 41 6.49 -19.13 6.20
C PRO A 41 5.92 -18.58 4.89
N ARG A 42 5.08 -17.54 5.02
CA ARG A 42 4.52 -16.81 3.88
C ARG A 42 4.23 -15.37 4.27
N ARG A 43 4.10 -14.50 3.26
CA ARG A 43 3.54 -13.16 3.45
C ARG A 43 2.13 -13.23 4.04
N ARG A 44 1.84 -12.34 4.98
CA ARG A 44 0.49 -12.21 5.55
C ARG A 44 -0.52 -11.80 4.45
N PRO A 45 -1.61 -12.56 4.27
CA PRO A 45 -2.69 -12.19 3.36
C PRO A 45 -3.41 -10.94 3.91
N SER A 46 -3.96 -10.13 3.01
CA SER A 46 -4.82 -9.02 3.41
C SER A 46 -6.19 -9.56 3.81
N GLU A 47 -6.63 -9.27 5.03
CA GLU A 47 -7.86 -9.79 5.62
C GLU A 47 -8.48 -8.75 6.56
N PHE A 48 -9.81 -8.81 6.73
CA PHE A 48 -10.58 -8.06 7.70
C PHE A 48 -10.95 -8.96 8.88
N PHE A 49 -10.98 -8.38 10.08
CA PHE A 49 -11.63 -8.97 11.26
C PHE A 49 -12.97 -8.26 11.42
N VAL A 50 -14.03 -8.89 10.95
CA VAL A 50 -15.38 -8.31 10.97
C VAL A 50 -16.06 -8.73 12.28
N PRO A 51 -16.48 -7.79 13.15
CA PRO A 51 -17.23 -8.12 14.35
C PRO A 51 -18.52 -8.87 13.98
N VAL A 52 -18.73 -10.05 14.55
CA VAL A 52 -19.99 -10.79 14.39
C VAL A 52 -21.00 -10.20 15.35
N ALA A 53 -22.08 -9.63 14.81
CA ALA A 53 -23.18 -9.11 15.61
C ALA A 53 -23.79 -10.24 16.45
N GLN A 54 -23.76 -10.10 17.78
CA GLN A 54 -24.42 -11.08 18.64
C GLN A 54 -25.95 -10.90 18.62
N PRO A 55 -26.74 -11.99 18.65
CA PRO A 55 -28.19 -11.89 18.74
C PRO A 55 -28.59 -11.15 20.02
N ARG A 56 -29.39 -10.08 19.88
CA ARG A 56 -29.85 -9.25 21.02
C ARG A 56 -30.63 -10.11 22.03
N LYS A 57 -30.02 -10.40 23.19
CA LYS A 57 -30.77 -10.87 24.36
C LYS A 57 -31.42 -9.67 25.05
N ARG A 58 -32.72 -9.78 25.37
CA ARG A 58 -33.47 -8.82 26.20
C ARG A 58 -32.96 -8.90 27.64
N SER A 59 -31.95 -8.11 28.00
CA SER A 59 -31.64 -7.82 29.40
C SER A 59 -31.04 -6.42 29.52
N ALA A 60 -31.64 -5.60 30.38
CA ALA A 60 -31.27 -4.22 30.64
C ALA A 60 -30.03 -4.14 31.55
N GLN A 61 -28.85 -4.45 31.01
CA GLN A 61 -27.59 -4.07 31.64
C GLN A 61 -26.53 -3.89 30.56
N LEU A 62 -26.15 -2.64 30.29
CA LEU A 62 -25.11 -2.27 29.35
C LEU A 62 -23.75 -2.49 30.01
N SER A 63 -23.11 -3.64 29.77
CA SER A 63 -21.69 -3.83 30.09
C SER A 63 -20.82 -3.23 28.97
N MET A 64 -19.65 -2.70 29.36
CA MET A 64 -18.66 -2.07 28.49
C MET A 64 -17.88 -3.07 27.60
N ASP A 65 -18.29 -4.34 27.57
CA ASP A 65 -17.64 -5.43 26.81
C ASP A 65 -18.21 -5.63 25.40
N GLN A 66 -19.06 -4.72 24.89
CA GLN A 66 -19.65 -4.83 23.55
C GLN A 66 -18.65 -4.71 22.38
N PHE A 67 -17.38 -4.43 22.64
CA PHE A 67 -16.33 -4.33 21.62
C PHE A 67 -15.50 -5.62 21.43
N GLY A 68 -15.83 -6.71 22.15
CA GLY A 68 -15.09 -7.98 22.12
C GLY A 68 -15.88 -9.17 21.56
N GLY A 69 -16.83 -8.94 20.65
CA GLY A 69 -17.56 -10.03 20.00
C GLY A 69 -16.65 -10.88 19.09
N PRO A 70 -17.00 -12.15 18.82
CA PRO A 70 -16.22 -13.00 17.93
C PRO A 70 -16.07 -12.32 16.58
N THR A 71 -14.87 -12.31 16.02
CA THR A 71 -14.63 -11.72 14.69
C THR A 71 -14.56 -12.80 13.62
N ARG A 72 -15.15 -12.54 12.46
CA ARG A 72 -14.95 -13.37 11.28
C ARG A 72 -13.77 -12.82 10.48
N GLN A 73 -12.77 -13.67 10.26
CA GLN A 73 -11.71 -13.38 9.28
C GLN A 73 -12.31 -13.46 7.87
N GLN A 74 -12.16 -12.38 7.11
CA GLN A 74 -12.60 -12.30 5.71
C GLN A 74 -11.45 -11.81 4.82
N PRO A 75 -11.01 -12.59 3.82
CA PRO A 75 -9.99 -12.15 2.87
C PRO A 75 -10.41 -10.90 2.10
N ASN A 76 -9.45 -10.00 1.88
CA ASN A 76 -9.59 -8.92 0.92
C ASN A 76 -9.15 -9.43 -0.45
N GLU A 77 -10.10 -10.06 -1.17
CA GLU A 77 -9.85 -10.74 -2.43
C GLU A 77 -9.16 -9.82 -3.45
N ILE A 78 -9.70 -8.63 -3.68
CA ILE A 78 -9.17 -7.68 -4.67
C ILE A 78 -7.75 -7.22 -4.31
N VAL A 79 -7.48 -6.91 -3.03
CA VAL A 79 -6.12 -6.51 -2.62
C VAL A 79 -5.12 -7.67 -2.78
N ASN A 80 -5.52 -8.89 -2.42
CA ASN A 80 -4.64 -10.05 -2.58
C ASN A 80 -4.40 -10.39 -4.05
N GLU A 81 -5.42 -10.25 -4.89
CA GLU A 81 -5.31 -10.41 -6.35
C GLU A 81 -4.36 -9.38 -6.96
N ILE A 82 -4.52 -8.09 -6.63
CA ILE A 82 -3.60 -7.02 -7.08
C ILE A 82 -2.17 -7.33 -6.67
N ARG A 83 -1.93 -7.76 -5.42
CA ARG A 83 -0.58 -8.13 -4.95
C ARG A 83 0.02 -9.27 -5.78
N GLN A 84 -0.76 -10.31 -6.07
CA GLN A 84 -0.31 -11.42 -6.91
C GLN A 84 -0.03 -10.97 -8.35
N ALA A 85 -0.89 -10.12 -8.92
CA ALA A 85 -0.73 -9.56 -10.26
C ALA A 85 0.54 -8.71 -10.36
N VAL A 86 0.77 -7.79 -9.42
CA VAL A 86 1.98 -6.97 -9.33
C VAL A 86 3.22 -7.84 -9.13
N GLY A 87 3.16 -8.88 -8.30
CA GLY A 87 4.25 -9.84 -8.11
C GLY A 87 4.62 -10.55 -9.42
N ARG A 88 3.65 -11.07 -10.16
CA ARG A 88 3.87 -11.71 -11.47
C ARG A 88 4.44 -10.71 -12.50
N TRP A 89 3.88 -9.51 -12.55
CA TRP A 89 4.33 -8.45 -13.44
C TRP A 89 5.77 -8.02 -13.17
N ARG A 90 6.17 -7.93 -11.90
CA ARG A 90 7.55 -7.68 -11.46
C ARG A 90 8.51 -8.80 -11.87
N LEU A 91 8.10 -10.08 -11.77
CA LEU A 91 8.91 -11.22 -12.24
C LEU A 91 9.12 -11.24 -13.76
N GLN A 92 8.26 -10.57 -14.52
CA GLN A 92 8.35 -10.46 -15.97
C GLN A 92 9.15 -9.22 -16.44
N ASP A 93 9.88 -8.57 -15.54
CA ASP A 93 10.62 -7.33 -15.81
C ASP A 93 9.74 -6.19 -16.35
N TYR A 94 8.57 -6.03 -15.72
CA TYR A 94 7.67 -4.91 -15.90
C TYR A 94 7.27 -4.64 -17.36
N PRO A 95 6.56 -5.56 -18.05
CA PRO A 95 6.09 -5.31 -19.41
C PRO A 95 5.05 -4.17 -19.45
N HIS A 96 4.90 -3.56 -20.64
CA HIS A 96 3.87 -2.56 -20.99
C HIS A 96 3.92 -1.18 -20.30
N ILE A 97 5.07 -0.79 -19.75
CA ILE A 97 5.33 0.56 -19.20
C ILE A 97 6.08 1.48 -20.16
N THR A 98 6.07 2.79 -19.89
CA THR A 98 6.95 3.74 -20.58
C THR A 98 8.43 3.53 -20.23
N SER A 99 9.32 4.10 -21.04
CA SER A 99 10.77 4.14 -20.75
C SER A 99 11.09 4.93 -19.48
N VAL A 100 10.37 6.04 -19.23
CA VAL A 100 10.52 6.84 -18.00
C VAL A 100 10.20 6.01 -16.77
N THR A 101 9.07 5.30 -16.78
CA THR A 101 8.68 4.41 -15.69
C THR A 101 9.70 3.28 -15.49
N ARG A 102 10.25 2.72 -16.56
CA ARG A 102 11.30 1.70 -16.47
C ARG A 102 12.55 2.22 -15.77
N ASN A 103 13.00 3.43 -16.13
CA ASN A 103 14.16 4.07 -15.52
C ASN A 103 13.93 4.37 -14.03
N LEU A 104 12.74 4.87 -13.67
CA LEU A 104 12.36 5.12 -12.27
C LEU A 104 12.34 3.83 -11.45
N LEU A 105 11.72 2.76 -11.97
CA LEU A 105 11.69 1.47 -11.28
C LEU A 105 13.11 0.91 -11.08
N ALA A 106 13.95 0.96 -12.12
CA ALA A 106 15.34 0.52 -12.03
C ALA A 106 16.10 1.30 -10.94
N HIS A 107 15.94 2.63 -10.91
CA HIS A 107 16.53 3.51 -9.89
C HIS A 107 16.05 3.14 -8.48
N TRP A 108 14.73 3.07 -8.27
CA TRP A 108 14.13 2.80 -6.95
C TRP A 108 14.44 1.40 -6.40
N THR A 109 14.73 0.43 -7.27
CA THR A 109 15.09 -0.93 -6.87
C THR A 109 16.60 -1.17 -6.80
N ASN A 110 17.43 -0.16 -7.09
CA ASN A 110 18.87 -0.28 -6.99
C ASN A 110 19.31 -0.43 -5.51
N GLU A 111 19.93 -1.56 -5.19
CA GLU A 111 20.39 -1.84 -3.82
C GLU A 111 21.68 -1.09 -3.45
N GLU A 112 22.42 -0.58 -4.44
CA GLU A 112 23.64 0.20 -4.26
C GLU A 112 23.39 1.71 -4.18
N GLY A 113 22.11 2.15 -4.26
CA GLY A 113 21.74 3.56 -4.19
C GLY A 113 22.06 4.21 -2.84
N GLU A 114 22.13 5.54 -2.82
CA GLU A 114 22.47 6.30 -1.61
C GLU A 114 21.44 6.08 -0.49
N ARG A 115 20.17 5.89 -0.87
CA ARG A 115 19.09 5.56 0.07
C ARG A 115 18.19 4.45 -0.46
N ARG A 116 18.29 3.29 0.17
CA ARG A 116 17.39 2.16 -0.10
C ARG A 116 15.96 2.47 0.38
N LEU A 117 15.00 2.40 -0.55
CA LEU A 117 13.58 2.55 -0.25
C LEU A 117 13.01 1.29 0.41
N PHE A 118 11.99 1.44 1.25
CA PHE A 118 11.31 0.29 1.84
C PHE A 118 10.49 -0.46 0.79
N PHE A 119 10.41 -1.78 0.94
CA PHE A 119 9.64 -2.63 0.06
C PHE A 119 8.18 -2.17 -0.05
N CYS A 120 7.56 -1.76 1.06
CA CYS A 120 6.18 -1.30 1.05
C CYS A 120 5.97 0.03 0.29
N GLN A 121 7.00 0.86 0.15
CA GLN A 121 6.96 2.09 -0.65
C GLN A 121 7.06 1.73 -2.14
N ILE A 122 8.04 0.88 -2.48
CA ILE A 122 8.24 0.37 -3.84
C ILE A 122 6.99 -0.35 -4.34
N GLU A 123 6.44 -1.29 -3.56
CA GLU A 123 5.26 -2.06 -3.94
C GLU A 123 4.03 -1.16 -4.12
N ALA A 124 3.85 -0.14 -3.28
CA ALA A 124 2.75 0.79 -3.42
C ALA A 124 2.88 1.61 -4.72
N ALA A 125 4.07 2.09 -5.05
CA ALA A 125 4.33 2.78 -6.32
C ALA A 125 4.12 1.83 -7.52
N GLN A 126 4.66 0.61 -7.46
CA GLN A 126 4.44 -0.44 -8.46
C GLN A 126 2.97 -0.75 -8.67
N THR A 127 2.16 -0.75 -7.60
CA THR A 127 0.72 -0.99 -7.70
C THR A 127 0.02 0.14 -8.45
N ALA A 128 0.33 1.41 -8.16
CA ALA A 128 -0.20 2.55 -8.91
C ALA A 128 0.19 2.48 -10.40
N ILE A 129 1.47 2.19 -10.68
CA ILE A 129 2.01 2.04 -12.03
C ILE A 129 1.30 0.91 -12.77
N TYR A 130 1.22 -0.26 -12.16
CA TYR A 130 0.62 -1.45 -12.76
C TYR A 130 -0.83 -1.20 -13.18
N LEU A 131 -1.65 -0.65 -12.27
CA LEU A 131 -3.05 -0.34 -12.52
C LEU A 131 -3.23 0.72 -13.62
N THR A 132 -2.27 1.64 -13.77
CA THR A 132 -2.37 2.77 -14.72
C THR A 132 -1.82 2.42 -16.11
N GLU A 133 -0.74 1.65 -16.17
CA GLU A 133 0.01 1.45 -17.41
C GLU A 133 -0.11 0.04 -18.00
N ALA A 134 -0.15 -0.99 -17.16
CA ALA A 134 0.12 -2.36 -17.58
C ALA A 134 -1.12 -3.26 -17.54
N ALA A 135 -1.94 -3.17 -16.49
CA ALA A 135 -3.03 -4.10 -16.20
C ALA A 135 -3.98 -4.30 -17.40
N GLU A 136 -4.44 -3.22 -18.02
CA GLU A 136 -5.35 -3.29 -19.18
C GLU A 136 -4.69 -3.91 -20.41
N LYS A 137 -3.42 -3.59 -20.68
CA LYS A 137 -2.65 -4.15 -21.81
C LYS A 137 -2.31 -5.62 -21.61
N MET A 138 -2.17 -6.05 -20.35
CA MET A 138 -1.97 -7.45 -19.96
C MET A 138 -3.27 -8.26 -19.97
N GLY A 139 -4.43 -7.62 -20.14
CA GLY A 139 -5.74 -8.26 -19.99
C GLY A 139 -6.12 -8.59 -18.54
N ASP A 140 -5.36 -8.10 -17.55
CA ASP A 140 -5.62 -8.29 -16.13
C ASP A 140 -6.56 -7.18 -15.61
N VAL A 141 -7.81 -7.22 -16.10
CA VAL A 141 -8.78 -6.14 -15.91
C VAL A 141 -9.74 -6.37 -14.75
N LYS A 142 -9.68 -7.52 -14.06
CA LYS A 142 -10.66 -7.86 -13.01
C LYS A 142 -10.65 -6.85 -11.87
N ALA A 143 -9.47 -6.56 -11.30
CA ALA A 143 -9.34 -5.54 -10.27
C ALA A 143 -9.71 -4.13 -10.77
N LEU A 144 -9.34 -3.79 -12.02
CA LEU A 144 -9.68 -2.50 -12.62
C LEU A 144 -11.19 -2.31 -12.78
N ASN A 145 -11.91 -3.35 -13.21
CA ASN A 145 -13.36 -3.31 -13.38
C ASN A 145 -14.05 -3.11 -12.03
N VAL A 146 -13.61 -3.83 -10.98
CA VAL A 146 -14.14 -3.60 -9.63
C VAL A 146 -13.90 -2.16 -9.17
N ILE A 147 -12.69 -1.62 -9.37
CA ILE A 147 -12.40 -0.22 -9.03
C ILE A 147 -13.29 0.75 -9.84
N ARG A 148 -13.51 0.48 -11.12
CA ARG A 148 -14.36 1.30 -12.00
C ARG A 148 -15.82 1.27 -11.54
N ASP A 149 -16.35 0.10 -11.21
CA ASP A 149 -17.73 -0.10 -10.75
C ASP A 149 -17.98 0.57 -9.40
N GLU A 150 -17.05 0.44 -8.46
CA GLU A 150 -17.09 1.14 -7.16
C GLU A 150 -17.05 2.67 -7.34
N ASN A 151 -16.21 3.17 -8.28
CA ASN A 151 -16.15 4.59 -8.59
C ASN A 151 -17.40 5.11 -9.30
N ALA A 152 -18.02 4.32 -10.18
CA ALA A 152 -19.30 4.65 -10.79
C ALA A 152 -20.41 4.76 -9.74
N THR A 153 -20.43 3.82 -8.80
CA THR A 153 -21.46 3.75 -7.73
C THR A 153 -21.29 4.84 -6.69
N HIS A 154 -20.06 5.12 -6.25
CA HIS A 154 -19.81 5.97 -5.06
C HIS A 154 -19.13 7.30 -5.36
N ASN A 155 -18.53 7.48 -6.54
CA ASN A 155 -17.69 8.64 -6.84
C ASN A 155 -18.07 9.34 -8.15
N ALA A 156 -19.30 9.14 -8.64
CA ALA A 156 -19.81 9.70 -9.91
C ALA A 156 -18.87 9.42 -11.11
N GLY A 157 -18.23 8.25 -11.11
CA GLY A 157 -17.28 7.83 -12.14
C GLY A 157 -15.89 8.47 -12.03
N LEU A 158 -15.63 9.34 -11.04
CA LEU A 158 -14.29 9.88 -10.81
C LEU A 158 -13.36 8.75 -10.34
N PRO A 159 -12.19 8.58 -10.97
CA PRO A 159 -11.25 7.53 -10.57
C PRO A 159 -10.68 7.85 -9.19
N ARG A 160 -11.09 7.10 -8.17
CA ARG A 160 -10.52 7.17 -6.82
C ARG A 160 -9.93 5.84 -6.43
N VAL A 161 -8.71 5.91 -5.90
CA VAL A 161 -7.96 4.80 -5.34
C VAL A 161 -7.36 5.27 -4.02
N ALA A 162 -7.32 4.39 -3.03
CA ALA A 162 -6.75 4.68 -1.72
C ALA A 162 -5.63 3.69 -1.38
N PHE A 163 -4.51 4.21 -0.88
CA PHE A 163 -3.41 3.42 -0.36
C PHE A 163 -3.50 3.37 1.17
N LYS A 164 -3.86 2.20 1.72
CA LYS A 164 -3.86 2.00 3.18
C LYS A 164 -2.46 1.65 3.66
N MET A 165 -1.81 2.61 4.32
CA MET A 165 -0.43 2.48 4.77
C MET A 165 -0.28 2.80 6.27
N ALA A 166 0.59 2.07 6.95
CA ALA A 166 0.87 2.26 8.37
C ALA A 166 1.53 3.62 8.64
N THR A 167 1.47 4.08 9.90
CA THR A 167 2.30 5.20 10.34
C THR A 167 3.76 4.76 10.38
N GLY A 168 4.68 5.64 9.93
CA GLY A 168 6.10 5.31 9.82
C GLY A 168 6.52 4.59 8.52
N SER A 169 5.60 4.08 7.72
CA SER A 169 5.95 3.38 6.46
C SER A 169 6.38 4.31 5.31
N GLY A 170 6.47 5.63 5.54
CA GLY A 170 6.86 6.62 4.55
C GLY A 170 5.77 6.98 3.52
N LYS A 171 4.56 7.28 3.98
CA LYS A 171 3.47 7.78 3.12
C LYS A 171 3.89 9.00 2.27
N THR A 172 4.61 9.94 2.87
CA THR A 172 5.10 11.13 2.15
C THR A 172 6.16 10.80 1.10
N VAL A 173 6.98 9.77 1.34
CA VAL A 173 7.93 9.26 0.35
C VAL A 173 7.19 8.71 -0.85
N LEU A 174 6.16 7.87 -0.63
CA LEU A 174 5.30 7.40 -1.71
C LEU A 174 4.64 8.56 -2.48
N MET A 175 4.18 9.62 -1.79
CA MET A 175 3.64 10.79 -2.47
C MET A 175 4.67 11.42 -3.42
N ALA A 176 5.92 11.58 -2.99
CA ALA A 176 6.99 12.09 -3.84
C ALA A 176 7.25 11.16 -5.03
N MET A 177 7.29 9.84 -4.82
CA MET A 177 7.45 8.84 -5.90
C MET A 177 6.34 8.95 -6.93
N LEU A 178 5.08 9.06 -6.49
CA LEU A 178 3.93 9.19 -7.39
C LEU A 178 3.94 10.51 -8.15
N ILE A 179 4.29 11.62 -7.50
CA ILE A 179 4.41 12.94 -8.16
C ILE A 179 5.52 12.89 -9.21
N ALA A 180 6.71 12.37 -8.88
CA ALA A 180 7.83 12.23 -9.81
C ALA A 180 7.44 11.37 -11.02
N TRP A 181 6.86 10.20 -10.79
CA TRP A 181 6.39 9.30 -11.86
C TRP A 181 5.39 9.97 -12.79
N GLN A 182 4.40 10.68 -12.23
CA GLN A 182 3.38 11.39 -13.00
C GLN A 182 3.97 12.55 -13.79
N ALA A 183 4.74 13.42 -13.14
CA ALA A 183 5.31 14.62 -13.77
C ALA A 183 6.33 14.28 -14.87
N LEU A 184 7.25 13.35 -14.62
CA LEU A 184 8.29 12.96 -15.59
C LEU A 184 7.69 12.28 -16.82
N ASN A 185 6.69 11.40 -16.63
CA ASN A 185 5.99 10.81 -17.77
C ASN A 185 5.20 11.86 -18.56
N LYS A 186 4.56 12.80 -17.87
CA LYS A 186 3.82 13.89 -18.53
C LYS A 186 4.75 14.81 -19.32
N GLN A 187 5.94 15.10 -18.79
CA GLN A 187 6.97 15.86 -19.48
C GLN A 187 7.48 15.13 -20.72
N ALA A 188 7.73 13.81 -20.63
CA ALA A 188 8.20 13.01 -21.75
C ALA A 188 7.15 12.85 -22.86
N ASN A 189 5.86 12.81 -22.51
CA ASN A 189 4.76 12.80 -23.47
C ASN A 189 3.58 13.65 -23.00
N PRO A 190 3.52 14.94 -23.38
CA PRO A 190 2.45 15.85 -22.97
C PRO A 190 1.05 15.43 -23.42
N GLN A 191 0.92 14.62 -24.47
CA GLN A 191 -0.36 14.16 -25.01
C GLN A 191 -0.92 12.92 -24.28
N ASP A 192 -0.10 12.24 -23.48
CA ASP A 192 -0.57 11.08 -22.71
C ASP A 192 -1.49 11.54 -21.57
N LYS A 193 -2.75 11.12 -21.64
CA LYS A 193 -3.80 11.51 -20.69
C LYS A 193 -3.76 10.69 -19.39
N ARG A 194 -2.95 9.63 -19.34
CA ARG A 194 -2.77 8.82 -18.13
C ARG A 194 -2.00 9.55 -17.04
N PHE A 195 -1.22 10.58 -17.42
CA PHE A 195 -0.32 11.30 -16.53
C PHE A 195 -0.70 12.77 -16.33
N SER A 196 -0.37 13.31 -15.16
CA SER A 196 -0.60 14.71 -14.77
C SER A 196 0.70 15.41 -14.37
N ASP A 197 0.78 16.71 -14.65
CA ASP A 197 1.81 17.65 -14.19
C ASP A 197 1.27 18.62 -13.11
N ARG A 198 0.01 18.44 -12.69
CA ARG A 198 -0.70 19.29 -11.73
C ARG A 198 -1.20 18.44 -10.57
N PHE A 199 -0.86 18.86 -9.35
CA PHE A 199 -1.15 18.13 -8.13
C PHE A 199 -1.78 19.05 -7.09
N LEU A 200 -2.81 18.55 -6.41
CA LEU A 200 -3.43 19.19 -5.25
C LEU A 200 -3.28 18.26 -4.04
N VAL A 201 -2.57 18.72 -3.01
CA VAL A 201 -2.42 18.00 -1.75
C VAL A 201 -3.29 18.67 -0.69
N VAL A 202 -4.31 17.94 -0.23
CA VAL A 202 -5.22 18.40 0.83
C VAL A 202 -4.82 17.75 2.14
N THR A 203 -4.71 18.55 3.21
CA THR A 203 -4.32 18.11 4.54
C THR A 203 -5.29 18.61 5.61
N PRO A 204 -5.40 17.95 6.77
CA PRO A 204 -6.37 18.31 7.80
C PRO A 204 -6.02 19.60 8.57
N GLY A 205 -4.87 20.22 8.33
CA GLY A 205 -4.47 21.44 9.02
C GLY A 205 -3.12 21.99 8.57
N ILE A 206 -2.85 23.26 8.92
CA ILE A 206 -1.68 24.00 8.48
C ILE A 206 -0.36 23.35 8.90
N THR A 207 -0.31 22.73 10.09
CA THR A 207 0.90 22.05 10.57
C THR A 207 1.30 20.88 9.68
N ILE A 208 0.33 20.11 9.18
CA ILE A 208 0.61 18.99 8.27
C ILE A 208 0.96 19.50 6.88
N ARG A 209 0.24 20.54 6.39
CA ARG A 209 0.59 21.23 5.15
C ARG A 209 2.05 21.69 5.16
N ASP A 210 2.49 22.34 6.23
CA ASP A 210 3.84 22.92 6.32
C ASP A 210 4.92 21.82 6.38
N ARG A 211 4.63 20.67 7.00
CA ARG A 211 5.52 19.49 6.96
C ARG A 211 5.62 18.86 5.58
N LEU A 212 4.57 18.95 4.76
CA LEU A 212 4.58 18.45 3.39
C LEU A 212 5.31 19.36 2.40
N ARG A 213 5.94 20.45 2.87
CA ARG A 213 6.79 21.30 2.02
C ARG A 213 7.93 20.54 1.33
N VAL A 214 8.35 19.42 1.90
CA VAL A 214 9.31 18.48 1.31
C VAL A 214 8.87 17.90 -0.04
N LEU A 215 7.60 18.04 -0.43
CA LEU A 215 7.08 17.65 -1.75
C LEU A 215 7.26 18.72 -2.82
N TYR A 216 7.73 19.92 -2.49
CA TYR A 216 8.08 20.94 -3.48
C TYR A 216 9.51 20.71 -3.97
N PRO A 217 9.75 20.54 -5.29
CA PRO A 217 11.11 20.33 -5.82
C PRO A 217 12.11 21.44 -5.46
N ASN A 218 11.63 22.69 -5.38
CA ASN A 218 12.45 23.86 -5.07
C ASN A 218 12.72 24.04 -3.56
N ASP A 219 12.15 23.21 -2.69
CA ASP A 219 12.46 23.28 -1.26
C ASP A 219 13.85 22.65 -1.00
N PRO A 220 14.76 23.30 -0.26
CA PRO A 220 16.10 22.76 -0.01
C PRO A 220 16.11 21.38 0.68
N GLY A 221 15.04 21.05 1.42
CA GLY A 221 14.87 19.76 2.08
C GLY A 221 13.93 18.81 1.33
N ASN A 222 13.76 18.98 0.01
CA ASN A 222 12.83 18.19 -0.76
C ASN A 222 13.17 16.69 -0.72
N TYR A 223 12.12 15.87 -0.77
CA TYR A 223 12.28 14.41 -0.73
C TYR A 223 12.78 13.84 -2.06
N TYR A 224 12.71 14.58 -3.16
CA TYR A 224 13.22 14.07 -4.44
C TYR A 224 14.73 13.83 -4.37
N GLN A 225 15.46 14.76 -3.76
CA GLN A 225 16.88 14.62 -3.44
C GLN A 225 17.11 13.84 -2.14
N ALA A 226 16.47 14.25 -1.03
CA ALA A 226 16.80 13.72 0.29
C ALA A 226 16.49 12.22 0.46
N MET A 227 15.57 11.68 -0.34
CA MET A 227 15.19 10.27 -0.36
C MET A 227 15.59 9.56 -1.66
N ASP A 228 16.44 10.18 -2.49
CA ASP A 228 16.96 9.61 -3.74
C ASP A 228 15.86 9.09 -4.67
N ILE A 229 14.80 9.89 -4.87
CA ILE A 229 13.60 9.48 -5.64
C ILE A 229 13.78 9.71 -7.14
N VAL A 230 14.62 10.66 -7.54
CA VAL A 230 14.89 10.99 -8.94
C VAL A 230 16.39 11.16 -9.13
N THR A 231 16.89 10.88 -10.33
CA THR A 231 18.30 11.13 -10.64
C THR A 231 18.57 12.64 -10.74
N PRO A 232 19.84 13.10 -10.61
CA PRO A 232 20.18 14.51 -10.73
C PRO A 232 19.71 15.17 -12.04
N GLU A 233 19.65 14.41 -13.14
CA GLU A 233 19.20 14.89 -14.45
C GLU A 233 17.66 15.04 -14.54
N GLN A 234 16.93 14.44 -13.60
CA GLN A 234 15.46 14.43 -13.54
C GLN A 234 14.89 15.49 -12.60
N LEU A 235 15.72 16.17 -11.81
CA LEU A 235 15.33 17.19 -10.84
C LEU A 235 15.14 18.57 -11.49
#